data_AF-K1U695-F1
#
_entry.id   AF-K1U695-F1
#
_cell.length_a   1.000
_cell.length_b   1.000
_cell.length_c   1.000
_cell.angle_alpha   90.00
_cell.angle_beta   90.00
_cell.angle_gamma   90.00
#
_symmetry.space_group_name_H-M   'P 1'
#
loop_
_entity.id
_entity.type
_entity.pdbx_description
1 polymer ?
#
loop_
_entity_poly.entity_id
_entity_poly.type
_entity_poly.pdbx_seq_one_letter_code
_entity_poly.pdbx_strand_id
1 'polypeptide(L)' 'DTVGMSHVGLYVGNSVMLHCGDPISYTNLNSSYWQQHFYCYGRLP' A
#
# COMPACT_ATOMS: atom_id res chain seq x y z
N ASP A 1 7.79 9.24 -13.78
CA ASP A 1 7.15 9.39 -12.46
C ASP A 1 5.74 9.92 -12.58
N THR A 2 4.85 9.38 -11.76
CA THR A 2 3.45 9.81 -11.66
C THR A 2 3.38 10.99 -10.70
N VAL A 3 2.70 12.08 -11.08
CA VAL A 3 2.46 13.20 -10.16
C VAL A 3 1.42 12.78 -9.12
N GLY A 4 1.78 12.85 -7.84
CA GLY A 4 0.89 12.46 -6.74
C GLY A 4 0.95 10.97 -6.39
N MET A 5 -0.20 10.37 -6.08
CA MET A 5 -0.29 8.96 -5.64
C MET A 5 -0.38 8.02 -6.84
N SER A 6 0.52 7.03 -6.91
CA SER A 6 0.58 6.05 -8.00
C SER A 6 0.04 4.67 -7.63
N HIS A 7 -0.21 4.39 -6.35
CA HIS A 7 -0.61 3.07 -5.86
C HIS A 7 -1.63 3.16 -4.71
N VAL A 8 -2.53 2.17 -4.64
CA VAL A 8 -3.48 2.01 -3.55
C VAL A 8 -3.66 0.51 -3.24
N GLY A 9 -3.87 0.20 -1.96
CA GLY A 9 -4.19 -1.14 -1.49
C GLY A 9 -5.20 -1.10 -0.35
N LEU A 10 -5.83 -2.23 -0.08
CA LEU A 10 -6.77 -2.37 1.04
C LEU A 10 -6.01 -2.82 2.28
N TYR A 11 -6.02 -1.99 3.32
CA TYR A 11 -5.42 -2.36 4.60
C TYR A 11 -6.24 -3.47 5.27
N VAL A 12 -5.57 -4.56 5.64
CA VAL A 12 -6.20 -5.77 6.22
C VAL A 12 -5.73 -6.07 7.65
N GLY A 13 -5.04 -5.12 8.29
CA GLY A 13 -4.52 -5.26 9.65
C GLY A 13 -3.06 -5.73 9.72
N ASN A 14 -2.46 -5.64 10.90
CA ASN A 14 -1.08 -6.10 11.18
C ASN A 14 -0.01 -5.59 10.21
N SER A 15 -0.12 -4.32 9.79
CA SER A 15 0.75 -3.71 8.78
C SER A 15 0.72 -4.43 7.43
N VAL A 16 -0.36 -5.14 7.10
CA VAL A 16 -0.52 -5.82 5.81
C VAL A 16 -1.59 -5.13 4.98
N MET A 17 -1.36 -5.05 3.67
CA MET A 17 -2.38 -4.71 2.68
C MET A 17 -2.55 -5.80 1.63
N LEU A 18 -3.76 -5.95 1.10
CA LEU A 18 -4.04 -6.64 -0.16
C LEU A 18 -3.99 -5.62 -1.29
N HIS A 19 -3.20 -5.90 -2.33
CA HIS A 19 -3.01 -4.95 -3.42
C HIS A 19 -2.79 -5.65 -4.77
N CYS A 20 -3.04 -4.93 -5.86
CA CYS A 20 -2.69 -5.37 -7.21
C CYS A 20 -1.19 -5.15 -7.46
N GLY A 21 -0.37 -5.94 -6.77
CA GLY A 21 1.01 -6.19 -7.20
C GLY A 21 1.04 -7.07 -8.46
N ASP A 22 2.22 -7.53 -8.83
CA ASP A 22 2.42 -8.48 -9.91
C ASP A 22 3.15 -9.73 -9.37
N PRO A 23 2.42 -10.79 -8.92
CA PRO A 23 0.97 -10.96 -8.96
C PRO A 23 0.21 -10.24 -7.82
N ILE A 24 -1.13 -10.27 -7.88
CA ILE A 24 -2.01 -9.85 -6.78
C ILE A 24 -1.60 -10.61 -5.51
N SER A 25 -1.30 -9.88 -4.44
CA SER A 25 -0.69 -10.47 -3.25
C SER A 25 -0.95 -9.65 -1.99
N TYR A 26 -0.61 -10.27 -0.85
CA TYR A 26 -0.49 -9.59 0.43
C TYR A 26 0.95 -9.10 0.61
N THR A 27 1.11 -7.89 1.11
CA THR A 27 2.45 -7.33 1.38
C THR A 27 2.49 -6.62 2.71
N ASN A 28 3.66 -6.64 3.34
CA ASN A 28 3.92 -5.99 4.62
C ASN A 28 4.39 -4.55 4.39
N LEU A 29 3.60 -3.59 4.87
CA LEU A 29 3.85 -2.16 4.81
C LEU A 29 5.09 -1.73 5.59
N ASN A 30 5.60 -2.55 6.52
CA ASN A 30 6.84 -2.28 7.25
C ASN A 30 8.10 -2.61 6.44
N SER A 31 7.98 -3.12 5.21
CA SER A 31 9.16 -3.31 4.36
C SER A 31 9.80 -1.96 4.02
N SER A 32 11.12 -1.94 3.81
CA SER A 32 11.84 -0.70 3.47
C SER A 32 11.27 -0.01 2.24
N TYR A 33 10.90 -0.78 1.21
CA TYR A 33 10.26 -0.26 0.01
C TYR A 33 8.93 0.44 0.33
N TRP A 34 8.03 -0.23 1.05
CA TRP A 34 6.71 0.36 1.34
C TRP A 34 6.79 1.51 2.33
N GLN A 35 7.71 1.49 3.28
CA GLN A 35 7.94 2.63 4.19
C GLN A 35 8.42 3.88 3.42
N GLN A 36 9.24 3.72 2.39
CA GLN A 36 9.70 4.84 1.55
C GLN A 36 8.61 5.38 0.61
N HIS A 37 7.61 4.56 0.28
CA HIS A 37 6.52 4.92 -0.63
C HIS A 37 5.17 5.14 0.09
N PHE A 38 5.16 5.07 1.42
CA PHE A 38 3.94 5.23 2.20
C PHE A 38 3.54 6.70 2.27
N TYR A 39 2.30 7.01 1.91
CA TYR A 39 1.75 8.36 2.03
C TYR A 39 0.81 8.50 3.22
N CYS A 40 -0.33 7.80 3.20
CA CYS A 40 -1.29 7.82 4.28
C CYS A 40 -2.26 6.64 4.23
N TYR A 41 -3.05 6.49 5.30
CA TYR A 41 -4.28 5.71 5.28
C TYR A 41 -5.47 6.61 4.90
N GLY A 42 -6.48 6.02 4.25
CA GLY A 42 -7.73 6.69 3.92
C GLY A 42 -8.93 5.85 4.35
N ARG A 43 -10.00 6.51 4.81
CA ARG A 43 -11.28 5.88 5.15
C ARG A 43 -12.36 6.46 4.24
N LEU A 44 -13.16 5.60 3.63
CA LEU A 44 -14.32 6.03 2.85
C LEU A 44 -15.34 6.74 3.77
N PRO A 45 -16.16 7.67 3.24
CA PRO A 45 -17.22 8.35 4.02
C PRO A 45 -18.18 7.39 4.71
#